data_AF-A0A837APL4-F1
#
_entry.id   AF-A0A837APL4-F1
#
_cell.length_a   1.000
_cell.length_b   1.000
_cell.length_c   1.000
_cell.angle_alpha   90.00
_cell.angle_beta   90.00
_cell.angle_gamma   90.00
#
_symmetry.space_group_name_H-M   'P 1'
#
loop_
_entity.id
_entity.type
_entity.pdbx_description
1 polymer ?
#
loop_
_entity_poly.entity_id
_entity_poly.type
_entity_poly.pdbx_seq_one_letter_code
_entity_poly.pdbx_strand_id
1 'polypeptide(L)'
;MPDLDDAQRLRSFFELIRDARDSGLLLAYHDRSDGGAFAALCEMAFASRHGLDITLDAWGDDAFRSLFNEELGAVVQIASEDRAAFADLVERHALTECAQRIARPTGTPRIRVSGQGRVLAEWRWEELFDAWWSVTHAMQKLRDNPDSADEERALARDFKAPGLRPKLVFNPSEDVAAPFVATGARPKVAILREQGVNGQIEMAYNFERAGFRAYDVHMSDLIEGRVDLSE
;
A
#
# COMPACT_ATOMS: atom_id res chain seq x y z
N MET A 1 19.95 11.79 16.98
CA MET A 1 19.00 10.67 17.15
C MET A 1 17.63 11.31 17.10
N PRO A 2 16.70 10.82 16.28
CA PRO A 2 15.34 11.36 16.26
C PRO A 2 14.68 11.14 17.63
N ASP A 3 13.81 12.07 18.02
CA ASP A 3 13.05 11.99 19.27
C ASP A 3 11.65 12.58 19.08
N LEU A 4 10.73 12.22 19.98
CA LEU A 4 9.42 12.86 20.04
C LEU A 4 9.51 14.16 20.84
N ASP A 5 9.79 15.26 20.15
CA ASP A 5 9.92 16.57 20.79
C ASP A 5 8.60 17.08 21.41
N ASP A 6 7.47 16.81 20.75
CA ASP A 6 6.15 17.30 21.15
C ASP A 6 5.06 16.27 20.85
N ALA A 7 4.57 15.61 21.91
CA ALA A 7 3.49 14.64 21.83
C ALA A 7 2.17 15.23 21.34
N GLN A 8 1.89 16.51 21.62
CA GLN A 8 0.68 17.18 21.15
C GLN A 8 0.75 17.43 19.65
N ARG A 9 1.93 17.77 19.12
CA ARG A 9 2.16 17.89 17.67
C ARG A 9 1.94 16.57 16.94
N LEU A 10 2.43 15.46 17.50
CA LEU A 10 2.19 14.13 16.92
C LEU A 10 0.70 13.76 16.92
N ARG A 11 -0.02 14.09 18.00
CA ARG A 11 -1.48 13.90 18.05
C ARG A 11 -2.18 14.74 16.98
N SER A 12 -1.85 16.03 16.87
CA SER A 12 -2.42 16.89 15.82
C SER A 12 -2.13 16.36 14.42
N PHE A 13 -0.94 15.80 14.19
CA PHE A 13 -0.59 15.17 12.92
C PHE A 13 -1.50 13.97 12.61
N PHE A 14 -1.74 13.09 13.58
CA PHE A 14 -2.67 11.98 13.41
C PHE A 14 -4.09 12.44 13.07
N GLU A 15 -4.59 13.44 13.80
CA GLU A 15 -5.93 14.02 13.57
C GLU A 15 -6.05 14.66 12.17
N LEU A 16 -5.01 15.39 11.73
CA LEU A 16 -4.89 15.92 10.37
C LEU A 16 -5.01 14.81 9.32
N ILE A 17 -4.26 13.71 9.46
CA ILE A 17 -4.28 12.61 8.48
C ILE A 17 -5.63 11.90 8.46
N ARG A 18 -6.25 11.68 9.64
CA ARG A 18 -7.60 11.11 9.72
C ARG A 18 -8.61 11.98 8.99
N ASP A 19 -8.66 13.28 9.29
CA ASP A 19 -9.62 14.20 8.70
C ASP A 19 -9.39 14.36 7.18
N ALA A 20 -8.13 14.35 6.73
CA ALA A 20 -7.78 14.41 5.31
C ALA A 20 -8.24 13.16 4.55
N ARG A 21 -8.06 11.97 5.16
CA ARG A 21 -8.55 10.70 4.61
C ARG A 21 -10.08 10.68 4.54
N ASP A 22 -10.75 11.07 5.63
CA ASP A 22 -12.22 11.06 5.70
C ASP A 22 -12.85 12.08 4.73
N SER A 23 -12.11 13.15 4.41
CA SER A 23 -12.47 14.14 3.39
C SER A 23 -12.07 13.74 1.96
N GLY A 24 -11.42 12.59 1.76
CA GLY A 24 -11.01 12.10 0.44
C GLY A 24 -9.87 12.89 -0.22
N LEU A 25 -9.09 13.68 0.54
CA LEU A 25 -8.06 14.57 0.00
C LEU A 25 -6.72 13.86 -0.30
N LEU A 26 -6.49 12.69 0.31
CA LEU A 26 -5.24 11.95 0.19
C LEU A 26 -5.27 10.97 -0.98
N LEU A 27 -4.36 11.14 -1.93
CA LEU A 27 -4.11 10.20 -3.03
C LEU A 27 -3.11 9.10 -2.63
N ALA A 28 -2.12 9.44 -1.79
CA ALA A 28 -1.13 8.52 -1.27
C ALA A 28 -0.54 9.04 0.06
N TYR A 29 0.01 8.13 0.87
CA TYR A 29 0.67 8.40 2.14
C TYR A 29 1.85 7.46 2.30
N HIS A 30 2.98 7.95 2.79
CA HIS A 30 4.12 7.15 3.23
C HIS A 30 4.80 7.85 4.41
N ASP A 31 5.02 7.16 5.51
CA ASP A 31 5.73 7.74 6.65
C ASP A 31 7.22 7.89 6.36
N ARG A 32 7.87 8.74 7.15
CA ARG A 32 9.32 8.90 7.18
C ARG A 32 9.88 8.06 8.33
N SER A 33 10.80 7.18 7.98
CA SER A 33 11.46 6.24 8.88
C SER A 33 12.94 6.10 8.47
N ASP A 34 13.49 4.88 8.49
CA ASP A 34 14.84 4.55 8.03
C ASP A 34 15.13 5.14 6.63
N GLY A 35 16.28 5.82 6.50
CA GLY A 35 16.67 6.47 5.24
C GLY A 35 15.97 7.81 4.97
N GLY A 36 15.10 8.25 5.88
CA GLY A 36 14.49 9.57 5.89
C GLY A 36 13.49 9.80 4.77
N ALA A 37 13.21 11.08 4.48
CA ALA A 37 12.22 11.45 3.48
C ALA A 37 12.63 11.04 2.06
N PHE A 38 13.93 10.91 1.79
CA PHE A 38 14.41 10.45 0.49
C PHE A 38 14.01 9.00 0.21
N ALA A 39 14.17 8.10 1.20
CA ALA A 39 13.74 6.72 1.08
C ALA A 39 12.22 6.64 0.85
N ALA A 40 11.43 7.31 1.69
CA ALA A 40 9.96 7.37 1.55
C ALA A 40 9.52 7.87 0.16
N LEU A 41 10.14 8.95 -0.35
CA LEU A 41 9.87 9.45 -1.70
C LEU A 41 10.24 8.43 -2.78
N CYS A 42 11.41 7.79 -2.67
CA CYS A 42 11.81 6.74 -3.61
C CYS A 42 10.84 5.55 -3.60
N GLU A 43 10.39 5.11 -2.43
CA GLU A 43 9.43 4.01 -2.28
C GLU A 43 8.07 4.34 -2.89
N MET A 44 7.58 5.58 -2.70
CA MET A 44 6.39 6.07 -3.40
C MET A 44 6.59 6.11 -4.93
N ALA A 45 7.79 6.50 -5.41
CA ALA A 45 8.14 6.47 -6.82
C ALA A 45 8.18 5.04 -7.37
N PHE A 46 8.65 4.08 -6.57
CA PHE A 46 8.71 2.66 -6.91
C PHE A 46 7.31 2.07 -7.04
N ALA A 47 6.44 2.31 -6.05
CA ALA A 47 5.06 1.85 -6.04
C ALA A 47 4.26 2.41 -7.23
N SER A 48 4.46 3.68 -7.57
CA SER A 48 3.73 4.34 -8.65
C SER A 48 4.36 4.18 -10.03
N ARG A 49 5.63 3.75 -10.13
CA ARG A 49 6.44 3.72 -11.36
C ARG A 49 6.54 5.06 -12.08
N HIS A 50 6.55 6.16 -11.32
CA HIS A 50 6.73 7.52 -11.83
C HIS A 50 8.05 8.10 -11.38
N GLY A 51 8.56 9.09 -12.12
CA GLY A 51 9.67 9.91 -11.64
C GLY A 51 9.24 10.92 -10.59
N LEU A 52 10.21 11.60 -10.01
CA LEU A 52 9.99 12.63 -9.00
C LEU A 52 10.92 13.84 -9.24
N ASP A 53 10.34 15.03 -9.18
CA ASP A 53 11.08 16.28 -8.97
C ASP A 53 10.93 16.66 -7.49
N ILE A 54 12.03 16.65 -6.75
CA ILE A 54 12.13 17.02 -5.33
C ILE A 54 12.77 18.42 -5.24
N THR A 55 12.16 19.31 -4.46
CA THR A 55 12.60 20.71 -4.29
C THR A 55 12.80 21.04 -2.82
N LEU A 56 14.03 21.44 -2.47
CA LEU A 56 14.47 21.69 -1.11
C LEU A 56 14.37 23.16 -0.68
N ASP A 57 13.97 24.07 -1.58
CA ASP A 57 14.01 25.53 -1.38
C ASP A 57 13.30 26.02 -0.10
N ALA A 58 12.25 25.31 0.33
CA ALA A 58 11.50 25.63 1.55
C ALA A 58 11.79 24.67 2.72
N TRP A 59 12.68 23.68 2.53
CA TRP A 59 12.84 22.54 3.43
C TRP A 59 13.99 22.64 4.40
N GLY A 60 15.09 23.24 3.96
CA GLY A 60 16.24 23.52 4.80
C GLY A 60 17.47 23.86 3.99
N ASP A 61 18.45 24.46 4.66
CA ASP A 61 19.69 24.91 4.03
C ASP A 61 20.65 23.75 3.72
N ASP A 62 20.52 22.64 4.44
CA ASP A 62 21.33 21.44 4.28
C ASP A 62 20.51 20.32 3.63
N ALA A 63 20.85 20.00 2.39
CA ALA A 63 20.15 18.99 1.61
C ALA A 63 20.25 17.59 2.21
N PHE A 64 21.42 17.23 2.76
CA PHE A 64 21.64 15.92 3.32
C PHE A 64 20.80 15.75 4.60
N ARG A 65 20.83 16.73 5.50
CA ARG A 65 20.01 16.71 6.72
C ARG A 65 18.53 16.68 6.37
N SER A 66 18.06 17.51 5.44
CA SER A 66 16.64 17.59 5.08
C SER A 66 16.10 16.27 4.53
N LEU A 67 16.91 15.56 3.73
CA LEU A 67 16.52 14.31 3.08
C LEU A 67 16.68 13.06 3.95
N PHE A 68 17.72 12.99 4.77
CA PHE A 68 18.13 11.76 5.47
C PHE A 68 17.94 11.80 6.99
N ASN A 69 17.41 12.89 7.56
CA ASN A 69 16.94 12.82 8.94
C ASN A 69 15.75 11.86 9.04
N GLU A 70 15.70 11.12 10.15
CA GLU A 70 14.68 10.10 10.44
C GLU A 70 13.70 10.60 11.50
N GLU A 71 13.50 11.93 11.57
CA GLU A 71 12.51 12.53 12.48
C GLU A 71 11.09 12.06 12.13
N LEU A 72 10.16 12.13 13.06
CA LEU A 72 8.77 11.73 12.80
C LEU A 72 8.12 12.58 11.70
N GLY A 73 7.28 11.97 10.88
CA GLY A 73 6.53 12.66 9.84
C GLY A 73 6.10 11.74 8.70
N ALA A 74 5.51 12.33 7.66
CA ALA A 74 5.09 11.59 6.48
C ALA A 74 5.11 12.46 5.22
N VAL A 75 5.19 11.81 4.08
CA VAL A 75 4.92 12.37 2.77
C VAL A 75 3.50 12.02 2.37
N VAL A 76 2.71 13.02 2.00
CA VAL A 76 1.36 12.82 1.47
C VAL A 76 1.26 13.38 0.06
N GLN A 77 0.52 12.68 -0.79
CA GLN A 77 0.17 13.15 -2.13
C GLN A 77 -1.29 13.61 -2.12
N ILE A 78 -1.53 14.81 -2.65
CA ILE A 78 -2.85 15.39 -2.83
C ILE A 78 -3.04 15.81 -4.29
N ALA A 79 -4.30 15.95 -4.73
CA ALA A 79 -4.59 16.51 -6.03
C ALA A 79 -4.22 18.01 -6.08
N SER A 80 -3.99 18.56 -7.28
CA SER A 80 -3.56 19.97 -7.37
C SER A 80 -4.68 20.95 -7.08
N GLU A 81 -5.91 20.55 -7.38
CA GLU A 81 -7.16 21.24 -7.07
C GLU A 81 -7.45 21.29 -5.57
N ASP A 82 -7.02 20.29 -4.80
CA ASP A 82 -7.31 20.14 -3.36
C ASP A 82 -6.32 20.88 -2.45
N ARG A 83 -5.35 21.60 -3.03
CA ARG A 83 -4.28 22.27 -2.27
C ARG A 83 -4.79 23.26 -1.23
N ALA A 84 -5.80 24.05 -1.59
CA ALA A 84 -6.38 25.03 -0.66
C ALA A 84 -7.07 24.31 0.51
N ALA A 85 -7.91 23.32 0.22
CA ALA A 85 -8.61 22.55 1.25
C ALA A 85 -7.65 21.82 2.20
N PHE A 86 -6.55 21.26 1.67
CA PHE A 86 -5.52 20.61 2.48
C PHE A 86 -4.75 21.62 3.35
N ALA A 87 -4.39 22.80 2.80
CA ALA A 87 -3.73 23.85 3.56
C ALA A 87 -4.60 24.37 4.72
N ASP A 88 -5.90 24.57 4.48
CA ASP A 88 -6.86 24.95 5.53
C ASP A 88 -6.92 23.89 6.64
N LEU A 89 -6.87 22.60 6.27
CA LEU A 89 -6.85 21.50 7.24
C LEU A 89 -5.55 21.49 8.07
N VAL A 90 -4.40 21.72 7.44
CA VAL A 90 -3.10 21.86 8.12
C VAL A 90 -3.14 23.03 9.13
N GLU A 91 -3.71 24.16 8.75
CA GLU A 91 -3.85 25.33 9.63
C GLU A 91 -4.76 25.04 10.82
N ARG A 92 -5.92 24.39 10.59
CA ARG A 92 -6.85 24.00 11.67
C ARG A 92 -6.21 23.10 12.73
N HIS A 93 -5.24 22.28 12.33
CA HIS A 93 -4.48 21.40 13.23
C HIS A 93 -3.20 22.04 13.79
N ALA A 94 -2.95 23.32 13.49
CA ALA A 94 -1.79 24.10 13.93
C ALA A 94 -0.44 23.49 13.50
N LEU A 95 -0.37 22.98 12.27
CA LEU A 95 0.82 22.29 11.71
C LEU A 95 1.47 23.03 10.54
N THR A 96 1.13 24.31 10.33
CA THR A 96 1.64 25.11 9.20
C THR A 96 3.17 25.13 9.14
N GLU A 97 3.85 25.20 10.29
CA GLU A 97 5.31 25.20 10.36
C GLU A 97 5.95 23.84 10.03
N CYS A 98 5.17 22.75 10.08
CA CYS A 98 5.62 21.39 9.82
C CYS A 98 5.25 20.89 8.42
N ALA A 99 4.37 21.59 7.72
CA ALA A 99 3.87 21.17 6.41
C ALA A 99 4.56 21.92 5.28
N GLN A 100 5.09 21.18 4.32
CA GLN A 100 5.81 21.77 3.20
C GLN A 100 5.56 21.02 1.90
N ARG A 101 5.62 21.76 0.79
CA ARG A 101 5.60 21.18 -0.55
C ARG A 101 7.03 20.81 -0.95
N ILE A 102 7.28 19.51 -0.99
CA ILE A 102 8.63 18.96 -1.16
C ILE A 102 8.89 18.31 -2.51
N ALA A 103 7.85 17.84 -3.21
CA ALA A 103 8.03 17.09 -4.45
C ALA A 103 6.78 17.13 -5.37
N ARG A 104 6.96 16.68 -6.61
CA ARG A 104 5.89 16.35 -7.55
C ARG A 104 6.24 15.12 -8.40
N PRO A 105 5.27 14.26 -8.73
CA PRO A 105 5.48 13.16 -9.69
C PRO A 105 5.69 13.70 -11.11
N THR A 106 6.47 12.95 -11.88
CA THR A 106 6.78 13.26 -13.28
C THR A 106 6.62 12.02 -14.16
N GLY A 107 6.39 12.24 -15.46
CA GLY A 107 6.33 11.16 -16.45
C GLY A 107 7.70 10.71 -16.97
N THR A 108 8.80 11.28 -16.46
CA THR A 108 10.16 10.92 -16.87
C THR A 108 10.74 9.89 -15.88
N PRO A 109 11.54 8.90 -16.31
CA PRO A 109 12.09 7.88 -15.42
C PRO A 109 13.33 8.40 -14.67
N ARG A 110 13.17 9.51 -13.95
CA ARG A 110 14.23 10.22 -13.22
C ARG A 110 13.75 10.60 -11.84
N ILE A 111 14.66 10.52 -10.87
CA ILE A 111 14.49 11.14 -9.55
C ILE A 111 15.49 12.28 -9.48
N ARG A 112 14.98 13.52 -9.39
CA ARG A 112 15.77 14.74 -9.39
C ARG A 112 15.61 15.47 -8.08
N VAL A 113 16.73 15.85 -7.47
CA VAL A 113 16.78 16.70 -6.28
C VAL A 113 17.33 18.06 -6.66
N SER A 114 16.58 19.10 -6.33
CA SER A 114 16.92 20.50 -6.59
C SER A 114 16.84 21.35 -5.33
N GLY A 115 17.68 22.38 -5.25
CA GLY A 115 17.68 23.35 -4.15
C GLY A 115 18.37 24.64 -4.59
N GLN A 116 17.85 25.78 -4.17
CA GLN A 116 18.29 27.13 -4.57
C GLN A 116 18.37 27.28 -6.10
N GLY A 117 17.39 26.73 -6.83
CA GLY A 117 17.32 26.79 -8.28
C GLY A 117 18.36 25.96 -9.05
N ARG A 118 19.17 25.12 -8.39
CA ARG A 118 20.14 24.20 -9.02
C ARG A 118 19.77 22.74 -8.80
N VAL A 119 20.12 21.89 -9.77
CA VAL A 119 20.07 20.43 -9.59
C VAL A 119 21.25 20.03 -8.72
N LEU A 120 20.96 19.40 -7.59
CA LEU A 120 21.96 18.92 -6.63
C LEU A 120 22.34 17.47 -6.94
N ALA A 121 21.35 16.66 -7.30
CA ALA A 121 21.54 15.27 -7.71
C ALA A 121 20.43 14.83 -8.65
N GLU A 122 20.75 13.88 -9.53
CA GLU A 122 19.78 13.25 -10.42
C GLU A 122 20.21 11.82 -10.69
N TRP A 123 19.26 10.89 -10.56
CA TRP A 123 19.47 9.49 -10.89
C TRP A 123 18.46 9.03 -11.93
N ARG A 124 18.82 7.97 -12.66
CA ARG A 124 17.82 7.17 -13.35
C ARG A 124 16.99 6.45 -12.29
N TRP A 125 15.69 6.42 -12.48
CA TRP A 125 14.78 5.71 -11.58
C TRP A 125 15.21 4.24 -11.40
N GLU A 126 15.62 3.59 -12.49
CA GLU A 126 16.03 2.16 -12.51
C GLU A 126 17.28 1.88 -11.68
N GLU A 127 18.18 2.86 -11.57
CA GLU A 127 19.40 2.74 -10.77
C GLU A 127 19.08 2.67 -9.27
N LEU A 128 18.18 3.53 -8.82
CA LEU A 128 17.73 3.55 -7.43
C LEU A 128 16.89 2.31 -7.09
N PHE A 129 16.02 1.88 -8.01
CA PHE A 129 15.26 0.65 -7.83
C PHE A 129 16.15 -0.58 -7.75
N ASP A 130 17.19 -0.66 -8.59
CA ASP A 130 18.15 -1.78 -8.56
C ASP A 130 18.92 -1.85 -7.25
N ALA A 131 19.35 -0.69 -6.74
CA ALA A 131 20.02 -0.61 -5.45
C ALA A 131 19.10 -1.10 -4.33
N TRP A 132 17.85 -0.62 -4.30
CA TRP A 132 16.84 -0.99 -3.31
C TRP A 132 16.49 -2.49 -3.37
N TRP A 133 16.30 -3.06 -4.56
CA TRP A 133 15.93 -4.46 -4.75
C TRP A 133 17.09 -5.46 -4.57
N SER A 134 18.34 -4.98 -4.57
CA SER A 134 19.52 -5.85 -4.58
C SER A 134 19.57 -6.84 -3.40
N VAL A 135 19.14 -6.40 -2.21
CA VAL A 135 19.20 -7.21 -0.99
C VAL A 135 18.19 -8.35 -1.02
N THR A 136 16.93 -8.08 -1.40
CA THR A 136 15.91 -9.14 -1.47
C THR A 136 16.29 -10.19 -2.51
N HIS A 137 16.80 -9.77 -3.67
CA HIS A 137 17.27 -10.69 -4.70
C HIS A 137 18.43 -11.56 -4.23
N ALA A 138 19.45 -10.97 -3.60
CA ALA A 138 20.58 -11.73 -3.07
C ALA A 138 20.13 -12.75 -2.01
N MET A 139 19.24 -12.37 -1.10
CA MET A 139 18.69 -13.27 -0.08
C MET A 139 17.86 -14.39 -0.68
N GLN A 140 16.98 -14.09 -1.64
CA GLN A 140 16.17 -15.10 -2.33
C GLN A 140 17.05 -16.10 -3.09
N LYS A 141 18.11 -15.66 -3.78
CA LYS A 141 19.04 -16.60 -4.45
C LYS A 141 19.75 -17.55 -3.48
N LEU A 142 20.05 -17.09 -2.26
CA LEU A 142 20.73 -17.89 -1.25
C LEU A 142 19.79 -18.86 -0.54
N ARG A 143 18.52 -18.47 -0.37
CA ARG A 143 17.53 -19.21 0.42
C ARG A 143 16.65 -20.13 -0.43
N ASP A 144 16.26 -19.67 -1.62
CA ASP A 144 15.20 -20.25 -2.45
C ASP A 144 15.79 -20.85 -3.75
N ASN A 145 14.94 -21.14 -4.74
CA ASN A 145 15.43 -21.49 -6.07
C ASN A 145 16.03 -20.25 -6.74
N PRO A 146 17.34 -20.26 -7.08
CA PRO A 146 18.00 -19.10 -7.67
C PRO A 146 17.42 -18.68 -9.03
N ASP A 147 16.88 -19.62 -9.82
CA ASP A 147 16.27 -19.31 -11.11
C ASP A 147 14.95 -18.54 -10.91
N SER A 148 14.14 -18.93 -9.92
CA SER A 148 12.91 -18.22 -9.58
C SER A 148 13.18 -16.81 -9.05
N ALA A 149 14.25 -16.62 -8.27
CA ALA A 149 14.67 -15.30 -7.80
C ALA A 149 15.14 -14.40 -8.96
N ASP A 150 15.86 -14.95 -9.94
CA ASP A 150 16.27 -14.22 -11.15
C ASP A 150 15.05 -13.84 -12.02
N GLU A 151 14.07 -14.74 -12.17
CA GLU A 151 12.80 -14.46 -12.86
C GLU A 151 11.99 -13.36 -12.17
N GLU A 152 11.84 -13.42 -10.84
CA GLU A 152 11.13 -12.39 -10.06
C GLU A 152 11.79 -11.01 -10.25
N ARG A 153 13.12 -10.94 -10.15
CA ARG A 153 13.85 -9.69 -10.37
C ARG A 153 13.68 -9.19 -11.80
N ALA A 154 13.73 -10.07 -12.80
CA ALA A 154 13.53 -9.67 -14.19
C ALA A 154 12.14 -9.07 -14.42
N LEU A 155 11.09 -9.67 -13.84
CA LEU A 155 9.72 -9.16 -13.90
C LEU A 155 9.55 -7.84 -13.15
N ALA A 156 10.12 -7.74 -11.94
CA ALA A 156 10.08 -6.52 -11.14
C ALA A 156 10.76 -5.34 -11.85
N ARG A 157 11.79 -5.63 -12.66
CA ARG A 157 12.50 -4.63 -13.48
C ARG A 157 11.82 -4.28 -14.81
N ASP A 158 10.77 -4.99 -15.22
CA ASP A 158 10.00 -4.63 -16.41
C ASP A 158 8.98 -3.54 -16.09
N PHE A 159 9.45 -2.28 -16.02
CA PHE A 159 8.58 -1.13 -15.73
C PHE A 159 7.56 -0.84 -16.82
N LYS A 160 7.73 -1.42 -18.03
CA LYS A 160 6.76 -1.31 -19.13
C LYS A 160 5.67 -2.37 -19.04
N ALA A 161 5.88 -3.46 -18.29
CA ALA A 161 4.86 -4.46 -18.07
C ALA A 161 3.62 -3.81 -17.44
N PRO A 162 2.41 -4.05 -17.98
CA PRO A 162 1.21 -3.62 -17.30
C PRO A 162 1.16 -4.27 -15.92
N GLY A 163 0.83 -3.50 -14.87
CA GLY A 163 0.50 -4.08 -13.57
C GLY A 163 -0.72 -5.00 -13.66
N LEU A 164 -1.22 -5.46 -12.52
CA LEU A 164 -2.40 -6.33 -12.48
C LEU A 164 -3.60 -5.65 -13.17
N ARG A 165 -4.07 -6.25 -14.27
CA ARG A 165 -5.22 -5.77 -15.06
C ARG A 165 -6.24 -6.90 -15.22
N PRO A 166 -7.31 -6.94 -14.40
CA PRO A 166 -8.34 -7.94 -14.55
C PRO A 166 -9.08 -7.75 -15.88
N LYS A 167 -9.36 -8.86 -16.57
CA LYS A 167 -10.22 -8.90 -17.76
C LYS A 167 -11.53 -9.56 -17.39
N LEU A 168 -12.58 -8.75 -17.26
CA LEU A 168 -13.90 -9.24 -16.88
C LEU A 168 -14.73 -9.52 -18.13
N VAL A 169 -15.30 -10.71 -18.20
CA VAL A 169 -16.24 -11.16 -19.24
C VAL A 169 -17.69 -11.21 -18.73
N PHE A 170 -17.91 -10.73 -17.51
CA PHE A 170 -19.21 -10.65 -16.82
C PHE A 170 -19.26 -9.35 -15.99
N ASN A 171 -20.46 -8.98 -15.52
CA ASN A 171 -20.63 -7.84 -14.62
C ASN A 171 -20.42 -8.28 -13.15
N PRO A 172 -19.35 -7.84 -12.46
CA PRO A 172 -19.07 -8.24 -11.08
C PRO A 172 -20.07 -7.67 -10.07
N SER A 173 -20.85 -6.64 -10.44
CA SER A 173 -21.90 -6.07 -9.60
C SER A 173 -23.24 -6.79 -9.76
N GLU A 174 -23.37 -7.71 -10.73
CA GLU A 174 -24.57 -8.50 -10.92
C GLU A 174 -24.60 -9.68 -9.93
N ASP A 175 -25.51 -9.62 -8.97
CA ASP A 175 -25.78 -10.74 -8.07
C ASP A 175 -26.75 -11.74 -8.73
N VAL A 176 -26.19 -12.70 -9.46
CA VAL A 176 -26.95 -13.76 -10.12
C VAL A 176 -27.63 -14.72 -9.15
N ALA A 177 -27.22 -14.76 -7.87
CA ALA A 177 -27.81 -15.61 -6.84
C ALA A 177 -29.03 -14.96 -6.16
N ALA A 178 -29.17 -13.63 -6.26
CA ALA A 178 -30.24 -12.86 -5.61
C ALA A 178 -31.67 -13.44 -5.83
N PRO A 179 -32.07 -13.90 -7.04
CA PRO A 179 -33.40 -14.50 -7.23
C PRO A 179 -33.62 -15.77 -6.41
N PHE A 180 -32.57 -16.56 -6.17
CA PHE A 180 -32.63 -17.78 -5.37
C PHE A 180 -32.62 -17.44 -3.88
N VAL A 181 -31.76 -16.50 -3.46
CA VAL A 181 -31.70 -16.01 -2.08
C VAL A 181 -33.05 -15.44 -1.63
N ALA A 182 -33.72 -14.69 -2.51
CA ALA A 182 -35.02 -14.08 -2.24
C ALA A 182 -36.14 -15.11 -1.95
N THR A 183 -35.98 -16.37 -2.38
CA THR A 183 -36.93 -17.45 -2.03
C THR A 183 -36.86 -17.85 -0.55
N GLY A 184 -35.78 -17.48 0.15
CA GLY A 184 -35.51 -17.91 1.53
C GLY A 184 -35.01 -19.36 1.64
N ALA A 185 -34.97 -20.13 0.54
CA ALA A 185 -34.39 -21.46 0.53
C ALA A 185 -32.86 -21.37 0.63
N ARG A 186 -32.28 -22.02 1.64
CA ARG A 186 -30.84 -22.02 1.89
C ARG A 186 -30.29 -23.45 1.79
N PRO A 187 -29.76 -23.86 0.63
CA PRO A 187 -29.18 -25.18 0.48
C PRO A 187 -28.02 -25.37 1.45
N LYS A 188 -27.91 -26.56 2.05
CA LYS A 188 -26.79 -26.88 2.93
C LYS A 188 -25.51 -27.02 2.12
N VAL A 189 -24.38 -26.63 2.67
CA VAL A 189 -23.05 -26.97 2.16
C VAL A 189 -22.16 -27.42 3.31
N ALA A 190 -21.55 -28.60 3.16
CA ALA A 190 -20.54 -29.09 4.09
C ALA A 190 -19.19 -28.42 3.77
N ILE A 191 -18.70 -27.61 4.69
CA ILE A 191 -17.35 -27.04 4.64
C ILE A 191 -16.41 -28.03 5.29
N LEU A 192 -15.85 -28.91 4.46
CA LEU A 192 -14.95 -29.96 4.91
C LEU A 192 -13.62 -29.38 5.39
N ARG A 193 -13.17 -29.83 6.56
CA ARG A 193 -11.83 -29.53 7.05
C ARG A 193 -11.21 -30.70 7.81
N GLU A 194 -9.88 -30.72 7.79
CA GLU A 194 -9.04 -31.66 8.52
C GLU A 194 -8.11 -30.88 9.46
N GLN A 195 -7.42 -31.60 10.34
CA GLN A 195 -6.30 -31.07 11.12
C GLN A 195 -5.29 -30.36 10.22
N GLY A 196 -5.03 -29.09 10.52
CA GLY A 196 -4.11 -28.24 9.77
C GLY A 196 -4.78 -27.38 8.68
N VAL A 197 -6.07 -27.58 8.39
CA VAL A 197 -6.83 -26.66 7.53
C VAL A 197 -7.08 -25.34 8.25
N ASN A 198 -6.88 -24.23 7.55
CA ASN A 198 -6.97 -22.87 8.10
C ASN A 198 -7.80 -21.88 7.24
N GLY A 199 -8.44 -22.36 6.17
CA GLY A 199 -9.23 -21.52 5.25
C GLY A 199 -10.74 -21.80 5.20
N GLN A 200 -11.25 -22.55 6.18
CA GLN A 200 -12.65 -22.97 6.24
C GLN A 200 -13.61 -21.80 6.53
N ILE A 201 -13.16 -20.75 7.23
CA ILE A 201 -14.05 -19.67 7.68
C ILE A 201 -14.40 -18.74 6.52
N GLU A 202 -13.41 -18.34 5.71
CA GLU A 202 -13.65 -17.55 4.50
C GLU A 202 -14.40 -18.36 3.43
N MET A 203 -14.15 -19.68 3.35
CA MET A 203 -14.92 -20.57 2.49
C MET A 203 -16.40 -20.55 2.90
N ALA A 204 -16.70 -20.77 4.19
CA ALA A 204 -18.05 -20.72 4.73
C ALA A 204 -18.71 -19.35 4.47
N TYR A 205 -18.00 -18.25 4.72
CA TYR A 205 -18.50 -16.90 4.48
C TYR A 205 -18.90 -16.67 3.02
N ASN A 206 -18.09 -17.13 2.06
CA ASN A 206 -18.39 -16.97 0.63
C ASN A 206 -19.66 -17.74 0.23
N PHE A 207 -19.85 -18.95 0.76
CA PHE A 207 -21.07 -19.72 0.53
C PHE A 207 -22.31 -19.10 1.18
N GLU A 208 -22.18 -18.63 2.43
CA GLU A 208 -23.25 -17.92 3.14
C GLU A 208 -23.68 -16.65 2.38
N ARG A 209 -22.72 -15.87 1.86
CA ARG A 209 -22.98 -14.70 1.01
C ARG A 209 -23.71 -15.07 -0.29
N ALA A 210 -23.42 -16.25 -0.84
CA ALA A 210 -24.11 -16.78 -2.02
C ALA A 210 -25.47 -17.45 -1.70
N GLY A 211 -25.92 -17.44 -0.44
CA GLY A 211 -27.24 -17.94 -0.03
C GLY A 211 -27.28 -19.35 0.58
N PHE A 212 -26.15 -20.05 0.65
CA PHE A 212 -26.08 -21.38 1.26
C PHE A 212 -26.15 -21.28 2.79
N ARG A 213 -26.46 -22.40 3.43
CA ARG A 213 -26.23 -22.62 4.86
C ARG A 213 -24.98 -23.47 5.02
N ALA A 214 -23.89 -22.86 5.47
CA ALA A 214 -22.62 -23.54 5.67
C ALA A 214 -22.62 -24.33 6.98
N TYR A 215 -22.12 -25.55 6.92
CA TYR A 215 -21.90 -26.43 8.08
C TYR A 215 -20.42 -26.73 8.18
N ASP A 216 -19.83 -26.49 9.34
CA ASP A 216 -18.47 -26.95 9.64
C ASP A 216 -18.50 -28.47 9.77
N VAL A 217 -17.72 -29.17 8.94
CA VAL A 217 -17.64 -30.63 8.96
C VAL A 217 -16.18 -31.01 9.07
N HIS A 218 -15.76 -31.36 10.29
CA HIS A 218 -14.43 -31.90 10.50
C HIS A 218 -14.37 -33.37 10.08
N MET A 219 -13.20 -33.84 9.61
CA MET A 219 -13.03 -35.26 9.26
C MET A 219 -13.35 -36.20 10.43
N SER A 220 -13.10 -35.79 11.67
CA SER A 220 -13.52 -36.56 12.85
C SER A 220 -15.04 -36.66 12.99
N ASP A 221 -15.81 -35.66 12.54
CA ASP A 221 -17.27 -35.73 12.58
C ASP A 221 -17.81 -36.81 11.65
N LEU A 222 -17.14 -37.03 10.51
CA LEU A 222 -17.47 -38.10 9.59
C LEU A 222 -17.03 -39.47 10.13
N ILE A 223 -15.80 -39.57 10.64
CA ILE A 223 -15.24 -40.83 11.17
C ILE A 223 -16.04 -41.33 12.37
N GLU A 224 -16.46 -40.41 13.25
CA GLU A 224 -17.21 -40.74 14.47
C GLU A 224 -18.73 -40.76 14.23
N GLY A 225 -19.19 -40.57 12.99
CA GLY A 225 -20.60 -40.64 12.61
C GLY A 225 -21.47 -39.52 13.17
N ARG A 226 -20.88 -38.37 13.53
CA ARG A 226 -21.61 -37.16 13.96
C ARG A 226 -22.28 -36.42 12.80
N VAL A 227 -21.76 -36.60 11.58
CA VAL A 227 -22.30 -36.01 10.35
C VAL A 227 -22.35 -37.09 9.27
N ASP A 228 -23.44 -37.13 8.51
CA ASP A 228 -23.59 -37.94 7.30
C ASP A 228 -23.71 -37.00 6.08
N LEU A 229 -22.90 -37.25 5.05
CA LEU A 229 -22.89 -36.42 3.83
C LEU A 229 -24.11 -36.63 2.93
N SER A 230 -24.92 -37.65 3.21
CA SER A 230 -26.18 -37.91 2.48
C SER A 230 -27.38 -37.12 3.01
N GLU A 231 -27.26 -36.43 4.16
CA GLU A 231 -28.31 -35.63 4.82
C GLU A 231 -28.09 -34.10 4.74
#